data_AF-A0A376PV48-F1
#
_entry.id   AF-A0A376PV48-F1
#
_cell.length_a   1.000
_cell.length_b   1.000
_cell.length_c   1.000
_cell.angle_alpha   90.00
_cell.angle_beta   90.00
_cell.angle_gamma   90.00
#
_symmetry.space_group_name_H-M   'P 1'
#
loop_
_entity.id
_entity.type
_entity.pdbx_description
1 polymer ?
#
loop_
_entity_poly.entity_id
_entity_poly.type
_entity_poly.pdbx_seq_one_letter_code
_entity_poly.pdbx_strand_id
1 'polypeptide(L)' 'MNVCPIGAITWQQKEGCITVDHKRCIGCSACTTACPWMMATVNTESKKSSKCVLCGECANACPTGALKIIEWKDITV' A
#
# COMPACT_ATOMS: atom_id res chain seq x y z
N MET A 1 -9.00 -10.21 -4.65
CA MET A 1 -9.30 -11.00 -3.43
C MET A 1 -9.39 -10.02 -2.27
N ASN A 2 -10.58 -9.81 -1.69
CA ASN A 2 -10.74 -8.84 -0.60
C ASN A 2 -10.40 -9.50 0.74
N VAL A 3 -9.19 -9.23 1.24
CA VAL A 3 -8.68 -9.79 2.51
C VAL A 3 -9.19 -9.02 3.72
N CYS A 4 -9.60 -7.75 3.54
CA CYS A 4 -10.04 -6.94 4.67
C CYS A 4 -11.49 -7.31 5.05
N PRO A 5 -11.73 -7.90 6.23
CA PRO A 5 -13.07 -8.37 6.60
C PRO A 5 -14.08 -7.23 6.77
N ILE A 6 -13.60 -6.02 7.04
CA ILE A 6 -14.42 -4.83 7.27
C ILE A 6 -14.36 -3.81 6.12
N GLY A 7 -13.66 -4.15 5.03
CA GLY A 7 -13.59 -3.32 3.82
C GLY A 7 -12.91 -1.96 3.99
N ALA A 8 -11.92 -1.84 4.89
CA ALA A 8 -11.14 -0.61 5.06
C ALA A 8 -10.07 -0.42 3.98
N ILE A 9 -9.73 -1.47 3.23
CA ILE A 9 -8.72 -1.41 2.19
C ILE A 9 -9.42 -1.27 0.84
N THR A 10 -9.10 -0.23 0.09
CA THR A 10 -9.73 0.07 -1.21
C THR A 10 -8.70 0.42 -2.27
N TRP A 11 -9.02 0.14 -3.54
CA TRP A 11 -8.21 0.56 -4.68
C TRP A 11 -8.66 1.93 -5.18
N GLN A 12 -7.75 2.88 -5.23
CA GLN A 12 -7.97 4.20 -5.82
C GLN A 12 -7.61 4.16 -7.30
N GLN A 13 -8.63 4.18 -8.16
CA GLN A 13 -8.45 4.05 -9.60
C GLN A 13 -7.59 5.17 -10.21
N LYS A 14 -7.72 6.40 -9.69
CA LYS A 14 -7.05 7.59 -10.24
C LYS A 14 -5.54 7.55 -10.04
N GLU A 15 -5.09 7.07 -8.89
CA GLU A 15 -3.66 7.02 -8.53
C GLU A 15 -3.07 5.61 -8.69
N GLY A 16 -3.89 4.61 -9.07
CA GLY A 16 -3.48 3.21 -9.15
C GLY A 16 -3.09 2.60 -7.80
N CYS A 17 -3.23 3.34 -6.70
CA CYS A 17 -2.75 2.96 -5.39
C CYS A 17 -3.85 2.27 -4.58
N ILE A 18 -3.47 1.65 -3.46
CA ILE A 18 -4.41 1.10 -2.50
C ILE A 18 -4.32 1.95 -1.24
N THR A 19 -5.46 2.27 -0.63
CA THR A 19 -5.52 3.08 0.60
C THR A 19 -6.20 2.34 1.73
N VAL A 20 -5.99 2.83 2.96
CA VAL A 20 -6.60 2.31 4.18
C VAL A 20 -7.45 3.40 4.82
N ASP A 21 -8.74 3.14 5.00
CA ASP A 21 -9.60 3.96 5.84
C ASP A 21 -9.27 3.69 7.31
N HIS A 22 -8.60 4.64 7.94
CA HIS A 22 -8.21 4.55 9.35
C HIS A 22 -9.41 4.57 10.31
N LYS A 23 -10.55 5.15 9.93
CA LYS A 23 -11.75 5.13 10.78
C LYS A 23 -12.35 3.73 10.85
N ARG A 24 -12.29 2.99 9.75
CA ARG A 24 -12.81 1.62 9.65
C ARG A 24 -11.80 0.56 10.10
N CYS A 25 -10.50 0.79 9.90
CA CYS A 25 -9.46 -0.19 10.21
C CYS A 25 -9.46 -0.61 11.69
N ILE A 26 -9.59 -1.92 11.94
CA ILE A 26 -9.60 -2.52 13.29
C ILE A 26 -8.26 -3.17 13.68
N GLY A 27 -7.23 -3.11 12.82
CA GLY A 27 -5.92 -3.66 13.14
C GLY A 27 -5.84 -5.19 13.19
N CYS A 28 -6.71 -5.91 12.48
CA CYS A 28 -6.76 -7.39 12.50
C CYS A 28 -5.56 -8.11 11.84
N SER A 29 -4.60 -7.38 11.28
CA SER A 29 -3.39 -7.92 10.63
C SER A 29 -3.59 -8.88 9.44
N ALA A 30 -4.83 -9.15 9.00
CA ALA A 30 -5.10 -10.02 7.86
C ALA A 30 -4.35 -9.57 6.58
N CYS A 31 -4.28 -8.25 6.36
CA CYS A 31 -3.55 -7.68 5.23
C CYS A 31 -2.03 -7.85 5.31
N THR A 32 -1.46 -7.90 6.50
CA THR A 32 -0.04 -8.18 6.72
C THR A 32 0.30 -9.60 6.29
N THR A 33 -0.50 -10.58 6.70
CA THR A 33 -0.30 -11.98 6.32
C THR A 33 -0.52 -12.23 4.83
N ALA A 34 -1.47 -11.53 4.21
CA ALA A 34 -1.78 -11.75 2.80
C ALA A 34 -0.83 -11.03 1.83
N CYS A 35 -0.03 -10.06 2.28
CA CYS A 35 0.87 -9.32 1.40
C CYS A 35 2.14 -10.14 1.15
N PRO A 36 2.40 -10.62 -0.08
CA PRO A 36 3.59 -11.43 -0.37
C PRO A 36 4.90 -10.64 -0.21
N TRP A 37 4.84 -9.32 -0.32
CA TRP A 37 5.98 -8.42 -0.15
C TRP A 37 6.14 -7.87 1.27
N MET A 38 5.30 -8.29 2.22
CA MET A 38 5.33 -7.86 3.63
C MET A 38 5.31 -6.32 3.82
N MET A 39 4.77 -5.58 2.85
CA MET A 39 4.69 -4.11 2.91
C MET A 39 3.56 -3.58 3.80
N ALA A 40 2.54 -4.40 4.05
CA ALA A 40 1.42 -4.03 4.91
C ALA A 40 1.77 -4.29 6.37
N THR A 41 1.80 -3.25 7.19
CA THR A 41 2.11 -3.35 8.62
C THR A 41 0.92 -2.84 9.44
N VAL A 42 0.89 -3.16 10.73
CA VAL A 42 -0.08 -2.62 11.68
C VAL A 42 0.69 -1.97 12.81
N ASN A 43 0.42 -0.69 13.07
CA ASN A 43 0.97 0.00 14.21
C ASN A 43 0.32 -0.54 15.50
N THR A 44 1.14 -0.94 16.47
CA THR A 44 0.68 -1.60 17.71
C THR A 44 -0.07 -0.67 18.66
N GLU A 45 0.23 0.62 18.62
CA GLU A 45 -0.40 1.64 19.45
C GLU A 45 -1.74 2.10 18.86
N SER A 46 -1.74 2.57 17.60
CA SER A 46 -2.94 3.09 16.95
C SER A 46 -3.88 1.98 16.45
N LYS A 47 -3.39 0.73 16.36
CA LYS A 47 -4.09 -0.42 15.76
C LYS A 47 -4.54 -0.15 14.32
N LYS A 48 -3.80 0.69 13.59
CA LYS A 48 -4.08 1.01 12.18
C LYS A 48 -3.05 0.39 11.27
N SER A 49 -3.54 -0.13 10.15
CA SER A 49 -2.66 -0.66 9.13
C SER A 49 -2.09 0.47 8.28
N SER A 50 -0.80 0.37 7.97
CA SER A 50 -0.09 1.18 6.99
C SER A 50 0.35 0.31 5.81
N LYS A 51 0.48 0.91 4.64
CA LYS A 51 0.91 0.26 3.41
C LYS A 51 1.49 1.30 2.44
N CYS A 52 2.18 0.84 1.39
CA CYS A 52 2.58 1.70 0.28
C CYS A 52 1.33 2.31 -0.40
N VAL A 53 1.33 3.65 -0.52
CA VAL A 53 0.28 4.44 -1.19
C VAL A 53 0.72 4.96 -2.56
N LEU A 54 1.85 4.48 -3.08
CA LEU A 54 2.40 4.87 -4.39
C LEU A 54 2.65 6.39 -4.53
N CYS A 55 3.03 7.08 -3.45
CA CYS A 55 3.29 8.52 -3.49
C CYS A 55 4.60 8.93 -4.20
N GLY A 56 5.51 8.00 -4.47
CA GLY A 56 6.75 8.26 -5.21
C GLY A 56 7.90 8.90 -4.42
N GLU A 57 7.70 9.27 -3.15
CA GLU A 57 8.74 9.92 -2.34
C GLU A 57 10.03 9.11 -2.20
N CYS A 58 9.94 7.78 -2.19
CA CYS A 58 11.14 6.92 -2.19
C CYS A 58 11.95 7.03 -3.49
N ALA A 59 11.30 7.25 -4.63
CA ALA A 59 11.97 7.49 -5.90
C ALA A 59 12.57 8.90 -5.95
N ASN A 60 11.83 9.91 -5.49
CA ASN A 60 12.30 11.31 -5.41
C ASN A 60 13.52 11.46 -4.48
N ALA A 61 13.53 10.74 -3.36
CA ALA A 61 14.61 10.80 -2.38
C ALA A 61 15.85 9.98 -2.78
N CYS A 62 15.80 9.19 -3.86
CA CYS A 62 16.90 8.31 -4.26
C CYS A 62 18.08 9.12 -4.84
N PRO A 63 19.24 9.21 -4.14
CA PRO A 63 20.33 10.09 -4.56
C PRO A 63 21.07 9.57 -5.80
N THR A 64 21.01 8.26 -6.06
CA THR A 64 21.67 7.62 -7.20
C THR A 64 20.80 7.54 -8.44
N GLY A 65 19.51 7.87 -8.34
CA GLY A 65 18.55 7.70 -9.43
C GLY A 65 18.22 6.24 -9.76
N ALA A 66 18.49 5.30 -8.84
CA ALA A 66 18.24 3.87 -9.05
C ALA A 66 16.74 3.50 -9.02
N LEU A 67 15.89 4.37 -8.46
CA LEU A 67 14.45 4.14 -8.33
C LEU A 67 13.66 5.06 -9.26
N LYS A 68 12.66 4.49 -9.95
CA LYS A 68 11.69 5.23 -10.77
C LYS A 68 10.30 4.62 -10.62
N ILE A 69 9.29 5.48 -10.53
CA ILE A 69 7.89 5.08 -10.68
C ILE A 69 7.56 5.15 -12.18
N ILE A 70 7.04 4.06 -12.74
CA ILE A 70 6.68 3.91 -14.15
C ILE A 70 5.35 3.21 -14.26
N GLU A 71 4.63 3.44 -15.36
CA GLU A 71 3.38 2.76 -15.62
C GLU A 71 3.63 1.34 -16.16
N TRP A 72 2.71 0.42 -15.88
CA TRP A 72 2.83 -0.97 -16.33
C TRP A 72 2.94 -1.10 -17.86
N LYS A 73 2.25 -0.23 -18.60
CA LYS A 73 2.32 -0.16 -20.06
C LYS A 73 3.71 0.18 -20.60
N ASP A 74 4.56 0.83 -19.79
CA ASP A 74 5.89 1.28 -20.23
C ASP A 74 6.95 0.16 -20.11
N ILE A 75 6.61 -0.96 -19.45
CA ILE A 75 7.49 -2.14 -19.28
C ILE A 75 7.02 -3.36 -20.04
N THR A 76 5.77 -3.37 -20.52
CA THR A 76 5.21 -4.49 -21.27
C THR A 76 5.19 -4.13 -22.75
N VAL A 77 6.03 -4.83 -23.52
CA VAL A 77 6.01 -4.85 -25.00
C VAL A 77 4.96 -5.82 -25.52
#